data_AF-A0A8T6ZWM6-F1
#
_entry.id   AF-A0A8T6ZWM6-F1
#
_cell.length_a   1.000
_cell.length_b   1.000
_cell.length_c   1.000
_cell.angle_alpha   90.00
_cell.angle_beta   90.00
_cell.angle_gamma   90.00
#
_symmetry.space_group_name_H-M   'P 1'
#
loop_
_entity.id
_entity.type
_entity.pdbx_description
1 polymer ?
#
loop_
_entity_poly.entity_id
_entity_poly.type
_entity_poly.pdbx_seq_one_letter_code
_entity_poly.pdbx_strand_id
1 'polypeptide(L)'
;MKIDERKTLESTQPKSVVLALAGDAMLGRAVAREFDNSRRPALFSAELEDTIRSADLFVLNLECCISSRGERWPAPNKAFFFRAPPETAEFLADIGVDCVTLANNHALDFGAVALLDTLDHLSRVDIQVAGAGGDIARARAPALIECDGFQLAVLGITDHPSEFSAGADRAGVAFVDLRNGEIPPWLLDTLASSRNRADAVLLCPHWGPNLTARPPAHVRQAASVLREHATLIAGHSAHVFHGVEHNVLYDLGDLVNDYTSVRPSRNILLGILNKLGKEASGVTREAVAAARSRP
;
A
#
# COMPACT_ATOMS: atom_id res chain seq x y z
N MET A 1 -21.20 -55.27 4.14
CA MET A 1 -20.17 -54.28 4.54
C MET A 1 -20.12 -53.24 3.43
N LYS A 2 -20.88 -52.15 3.58
CA LYS A 2 -20.94 -51.05 2.59
C LYS A 2 -19.82 -50.07 2.92
N ILE A 3 -18.93 -49.85 1.96
CA ILE A 3 -17.92 -48.79 2.02
C ILE A 3 -18.64 -47.51 1.58
N ASP A 4 -18.59 -46.50 2.44
CA ASP A 4 -19.22 -45.19 2.25
C ASP A 4 -18.36 -44.36 1.29
N GLU A 5 -18.74 -44.37 0.00
CA GLU A 5 -18.19 -43.48 -1.02
C GLU A 5 -18.83 -42.09 -0.89
N ARG A 6 -18.37 -41.33 0.10
CA ARG A 6 -18.57 -39.89 0.17
C ARG A 6 -17.24 -39.20 0.48
N LYS A 7 -16.27 -39.36 -0.42
CA LYS A 7 -15.26 -38.31 -0.62
C LYS A 7 -15.97 -37.17 -1.32
N THR A 8 -16.33 -36.15 -0.55
CA THR A 8 -16.74 -34.84 -1.03
C THR A 8 -15.71 -34.38 -2.06
N LEU A 9 -16.12 -34.29 -3.31
CA LEU A 9 -15.39 -33.55 -4.33
C LEU A 9 -15.41 -32.09 -3.90
N GLU A 10 -14.34 -31.62 -3.26
CA GLU A 10 -14.09 -30.17 -3.14
C GLU A 10 -14.15 -29.58 -4.55
N SER A 11 -14.97 -28.54 -4.71
CA SER A 11 -15.24 -27.95 -6.02
C SER A 11 -13.94 -27.48 -6.67
N THR A 12 -13.67 -27.97 -7.87
CA THR A 12 -12.51 -27.62 -8.71
C THR A 12 -12.62 -26.23 -9.35
N GLN A 13 -13.41 -25.32 -8.77
CA GLN A 13 -13.40 -23.92 -9.19
C GLN A 13 -12.14 -23.26 -8.62
N PRO A 14 -11.30 -22.65 -9.47
CA PRO A 14 -10.15 -21.90 -8.97
C PRO A 14 -10.64 -20.76 -8.07
N LYS A 15 -9.96 -20.61 -6.93
CA LYS A 15 -10.19 -19.54 -5.97
C LYS A 15 -9.90 -18.19 -6.63
N SER A 16 -10.83 -17.26 -6.53
CA SER A 16 -10.69 -15.87 -6.98
C SER A 16 -10.89 -14.98 -5.78
N VAL A 17 -10.10 -13.91 -5.68
CA VAL A 17 -10.22 -12.91 -4.63
C VAL A 17 -10.42 -11.53 -5.25
N VAL A 18 -11.25 -10.71 -4.64
CA VAL A 18 -11.44 -9.30 -4.96
C VAL A 18 -10.47 -8.48 -4.10
N LEU A 19 -9.53 -7.79 -4.74
CA LEU A 19 -8.53 -6.98 -4.06
C LEU A 19 -8.89 -5.49 -4.22
N ALA A 20 -9.21 -4.83 -3.11
CA ALA A 20 -9.26 -3.37 -3.07
C ALA A 20 -7.83 -2.81 -2.97
N LEU A 21 -7.52 -1.85 -3.83
CA LEU A 21 -6.29 -1.06 -3.77
C LEU A 21 -6.64 0.40 -3.61
N ALA A 22 -6.06 1.05 -2.61
CA ALA A 22 -6.13 2.49 -2.47
C ALA A 22 -4.74 3.11 -2.54
N GLY A 23 -4.71 4.34 -3.05
CA GLY A 23 -3.50 5.14 -3.09
C GLY A 23 -3.15 5.73 -1.73
N ASP A 24 -2.66 6.95 -1.75
CA ASP A 24 -1.99 7.58 -0.61
C ASP A 24 -2.99 7.96 0.48
N ALA A 25 -2.80 7.40 1.68
CA ALA A 25 -3.57 7.71 2.87
C ALA A 25 -2.74 8.61 3.80
N MET A 26 -2.92 9.91 3.66
CA MET A 26 -2.26 10.94 4.48
C MET A 26 -3.19 11.36 5.62
N LEU A 27 -3.13 10.61 6.73
CA LEU A 27 -4.02 10.78 7.90
C LEU A 27 -3.49 11.77 8.94
N GLY A 28 -2.47 12.56 8.59
CA GLY A 28 -1.89 13.58 9.45
C GLY A 28 -2.59 14.94 9.38
N ARG A 29 -2.02 15.93 10.07
CA ARG A 29 -2.42 17.35 9.98
C ARG A 29 -3.92 17.58 10.17
N ALA A 30 -4.65 18.14 9.18
CA ALA A 30 -6.07 18.44 9.33
C ALA A 30 -6.92 17.16 9.39
N VAL A 31 -6.52 16.09 8.70
CA VAL A 31 -7.20 14.79 8.78
C VAL A 31 -7.07 14.21 10.19
N ALA A 32 -5.89 14.34 10.81
CA ALA A 32 -5.67 13.91 12.19
C ALA A 32 -6.59 14.61 13.20
N ARG A 33 -7.02 15.87 12.94
CA ARG A 33 -7.93 16.61 13.84
C ARG A 33 -9.34 16.03 13.89
N GLU A 34 -9.75 15.28 12.86
CA GLU A 34 -11.03 14.58 12.89
C GLU A 34 -11.08 13.51 14.00
N PHE A 35 -9.91 13.01 14.42
CA PHE A 35 -9.78 12.06 15.51
C PHE A 35 -9.87 12.68 16.91
N ASP A 36 -9.80 14.01 17.04
CA ASP A 36 -9.90 14.70 18.33
C ASP A 36 -11.30 14.53 18.96
N ASN A 37 -12.33 14.33 18.12
CA ASN A 37 -13.72 14.25 18.55
C ASN A 37 -14.32 12.84 18.42
N SER A 38 -13.67 11.93 17.70
CA SER A 38 -14.15 10.58 17.45
C SER A 38 -13.00 9.62 17.16
N ARG A 39 -13.04 8.42 17.73
CA ARG A 39 -12.12 7.34 17.34
C ARG A 39 -12.41 6.76 15.95
N ARG A 40 -13.63 6.98 15.45
CA ARG A 40 -14.09 6.58 14.12
C ARG A 40 -14.66 7.79 13.38
N PRO A 41 -13.82 8.71 12.88
CA PRO A 41 -14.30 9.84 12.10
C PRO A 41 -14.89 9.38 10.77
N ALA A 42 -15.92 10.09 10.30
CA ALA A 42 -16.56 9.80 9.00
C ALA A 42 -15.73 10.43 7.86
N LEU A 43 -14.60 9.81 7.52
CA LEU A 43 -13.68 10.31 6.48
C LEU A 43 -14.12 9.96 5.04
N PHE A 44 -14.94 8.91 4.92
CA PHE A 44 -15.36 8.33 3.64
C PHE A 44 -16.88 8.40 3.48
N SER A 45 -17.35 8.39 2.23
CA SER A 45 -18.78 8.27 1.97
C SER A 45 -19.24 6.83 2.18
N ALA A 46 -20.53 6.62 2.44
CA ALA A 46 -21.08 5.28 2.65
C ALA A 46 -20.84 4.37 1.43
N GLU A 47 -20.95 4.92 0.22
CA GLU A 47 -20.74 4.17 -1.02
C GLU A 47 -19.29 3.67 -1.13
N LEU A 48 -18.32 4.48 -0.68
CA LEU A 48 -16.93 4.08 -0.68
C LEU A 48 -16.66 3.00 0.38
N GLU A 49 -17.21 3.16 1.59
CA GLU A 49 -17.08 2.11 2.60
C GLU A 49 -17.73 0.79 2.15
N ASP A 50 -18.89 0.84 1.51
CA ASP A 50 -19.57 -0.35 0.95
C ASP A 50 -18.73 -1.01 -0.15
N THR A 51 -18.08 -0.19 -0.98
CA THR A 51 -17.17 -0.65 -2.02
C THR A 51 -15.96 -1.38 -1.42
N ILE A 52 -15.31 -0.80 -0.40
CA ILE A 52 -14.18 -1.44 0.32
C ILE A 52 -14.64 -2.73 0.99
N ARG A 53 -15.78 -2.72 1.68
CA ARG A 53 -16.34 -3.89 2.38
C ARG A 53 -16.77 -5.03 1.45
N SER A 54 -16.90 -4.77 0.15
CA SER A 54 -17.19 -5.80 -0.85
C SER A 54 -15.95 -6.56 -1.33
N ALA A 55 -14.74 -6.08 -0.99
CA ALA A 55 -13.49 -6.74 -1.31
C ALA A 55 -13.13 -7.81 -0.26
N ASP A 56 -12.40 -8.83 -0.70
CA ASP A 56 -11.89 -9.91 0.13
C ASP A 56 -10.59 -9.52 0.86
N LEU A 57 -9.82 -8.62 0.24
CA LEU A 57 -8.59 -8.05 0.79
C LEU A 57 -8.50 -6.56 0.44
N PHE A 58 -7.93 -5.73 1.33
CA PHE A 58 -7.70 -4.31 1.12
C PHE A 58 -6.27 -3.89 1.45
N VAL A 59 -5.59 -3.32 0.44
CA VAL A 59 -4.22 -2.81 0.57
C VAL A 59 -4.14 -1.33 0.20
N LEU A 60 -3.38 -0.56 0.98
CA LEU A 60 -3.16 0.87 0.71
C LEU A 60 -1.72 1.34 0.98
N ASN A 61 -1.38 2.53 0.50
CA ASN A 61 -0.15 3.23 0.91
C ASN A 61 -0.44 4.14 2.11
N LEU A 62 0.13 3.80 3.27
CA LEU A 62 -0.01 4.62 4.47
C LEU A 62 1.11 5.66 4.48
N GLU A 63 0.79 6.86 3.99
CA GLU A 63 1.77 7.93 3.76
C GLU A 63 1.85 8.90 4.94
N CYS A 64 1.97 8.33 6.13
CA CYS A 64 2.19 9.04 7.38
C CYS A 64 2.69 8.07 8.46
N CYS A 65 3.19 8.60 9.57
CA CYS A 65 3.46 7.79 10.77
C CYS A 65 2.27 7.82 11.73
N ILE A 66 2.05 6.73 12.46
CA ILE A 66 1.07 6.61 13.55
C ILE A 66 1.86 6.60 14.86
N SER A 67 1.85 7.72 15.60
CA SER A 67 2.59 7.83 16.86
C SER A 67 2.21 9.10 17.64
N SER A 68 2.35 9.04 18.97
CA SER A 68 2.36 10.23 19.85
C SER A 68 3.78 10.68 20.22
N ARG A 69 4.81 9.96 19.75
CA ARG A 69 6.24 10.16 20.05
C ARG A 69 7.01 10.52 18.78
N GLY A 70 8.34 10.55 18.91
CA GLY A 70 9.26 10.89 17.84
C GLY A 70 9.44 12.40 17.66
N GLU A 71 10.56 12.75 17.04
CA GLU A 71 10.92 14.13 16.72
C GLU A 71 10.91 14.31 15.22
N ARG A 72 10.49 15.51 14.78
CA ARG A 72 10.44 15.85 13.36
C ARG A 72 11.81 15.62 12.72
N TRP A 73 11.83 14.90 11.60
CA TRP A 73 13.05 14.68 10.84
C TRP A 73 13.66 16.01 10.40
N PRO A 74 14.99 16.21 10.54
CA PRO A 74 15.65 17.48 10.24
C PRO A 74 15.82 17.69 8.72
N ALA A 75 14.70 17.90 8.01
CA ALA A 75 14.68 18.23 6.58
C ALA A 75 14.19 19.68 6.38
N PRO A 76 15.10 20.67 6.28
CA PRO A 76 14.73 22.08 6.21
C PRO A 76 13.90 22.44 4.97
N ASN A 77 14.04 21.67 3.88
CA ASN A 77 13.33 21.89 2.62
C ASN A 77 12.06 21.04 2.48
N LYS A 78 11.71 20.22 3.49
CA LYS A 78 10.51 19.40 3.45
C LYS A 78 9.31 20.23 3.92
N ALA A 79 8.33 20.41 3.03
CA ALA A 79 7.18 21.27 3.27
C ALA A 79 6.15 20.65 4.24
N PHE A 80 5.99 19.33 4.22
CA PHE A 80 4.92 18.63 4.93
C PHE A 80 5.47 17.50 5.79
N PHE A 81 4.91 17.37 6.98
CA PHE A 81 5.15 16.27 7.90
C PHE A 81 3.80 15.72 8.36
N PHE A 82 3.57 14.42 8.20
CA PHE A 82 2.33 13.76 8.53
C PHE A 82 2.53 12.78 9.69
N ARG A 83 1.84 13.06 10.79
CA ARG A 83 1.68 12.16 11.94
C ARG A 83 0.22 12.06 12.31
N ALA A 84 -0.29 10.84 12.31
CA ALA A 84 -1.60 10.48 12.76
C ALA A 84 -1.55 9.99 14.22
N PRO A 85 -2.63 10.19 15.00
CA PRO A 85 -2.71 9.69 16.37
C PRO A 85 -2.79 8.15 16.42
N PRO A 86 -2.40 7.51 17.53
CA PRO A 86 -2.44 6.05 17.69
C PRO A 86 -3.77 5.37 17.31
N GLU A 87 -4.90 6.01 17.59
CA GLU A 87 -6.26 5.54 17.30
C GLU A 87 -6.51 5.34 15.80
N THR A 88 -5.70 5.95 14.93
CA THR A 88 -5.77 5.74 13.48
C THR A 88 -5.53 4.29 13.09
N ALA A 89 -4.75 3.50 13.85
CA ALA A 89 -4.59 2.07 13.57
C ALA A 89 -5.91 1.30 13.76
N GLU A 90 -6.65 1.56 14.84
CA GLU A 90 -7.97 0.97 15.09
C GLU A 90 -8.97 1.34 13.97
N PHE A 91 -8.93 2.60 13.52
CA PHE A 91 -9.76 3.05 12.40
C PHE A 91 -9.42 2.34 11.09
N LEU A 92 -8.14 2.15 10.76
CA LEU A 92 -7.73 1.42 9.55
C LEU A 92 -8.22 -0.03 9.57
N ALA A 93 -8.17 -0.68 10.73
CA ALA A 93 -8.69 -2.04 10.88
C ALA A 93 -10.23 -2.07 10.74
N ASP A 94 -10.94 -1.09 11.31
CA ASP A 94 -12.40 -1.01 11.23
C ASP A 94 -12.92 -0.79 9.79
N ILE A 95 -12.19 -0.05 8.95
CA ILE A 95 -12.54 0.07 7.52
C ILE A 95 -12.08 -1.13 6.69
N GLY A 96 -11.47 -2.14 7.31
CA GLY A 96 -11.11 -3.42 6.69
C GLY A 96 -9.76 -3.45 5.99
N VAL A 97 -8.78 -2.63 6.38
CA VAL A 97 -7.41 -2.71 5.82
C VAL A 97 -6.73 -3.98 6.31
N ASP A 98 -6.19 -4.79 5.40
CA ASP A 98 -5.42 -6.01 5.72
C ASP A 98 -3.92 -5.76 5.69
N CYS A 99 -3.45 -4.89 4.78
CA CYS A 99 -2.05 -4.58 4.63
C CYS A 99 -1.83 -3.13 4.22
N VAL A 100 -0.75 -2.53 4.73
CA VAL A 100 -0.26 -1.24 4.25
C VAL A 100 1.16 -1.36 3.71
N THR A 101 1.49 -0.54 2.73
CA THR A 101 2.89 -0.20 2.44
C THR A 101 3.29 1.05 3.21
N LEU A 102 4.47 1.00 3.81
CA LEU A 102 5.15 2.14 4.45
C LEU A 102 6.43 2.53 3.70
N ALA A 103 6.75 1.88 2.57
CA ALA A 103 7.84 2.34 1.72
C ALA A 103 7.42 3.61 0.99
N ASN A 104 7.56 4.75 1.65
CA ASN A 104 7.26 6.05 1.09
C ASN A 104 8.10 7.14 1.75
N ASN A 105 8.00 8.34 1.19
CA ASN A 105 8.74 9.51 1.60
C ASN A 105 8.30 10.10 2.96
N HIS A 106 7.24 9.59 3.61
CA HIS A 106 6.69 10.12 4.87
C HIS A 106 6.82 9.16 6.07
N ALA A 107 7.32 7.94 5.86
CA ALA A 107 7.47 6.92 6.89
C ALA A 107 8.36 7.32 8.10
N LEU A 108 9.35 8.18 7.89
CA LEU A 108 10.24 8.70 8.95
C LEU A 108 10.07 10.19 9.21
N ASP A 109 8.90 10.78 8.91
CA ASP A 109 8.64 12.19 9.20
C ASP A 109 8.92 12.59 10.65
N PHE A 110 8.71 11.67 11.59
CA PHE A 110 9.00 11.84 13.01
C PHE A 110 10.07 10.85 13.51
N GLY A 111 10.96 10.44 12.60
CA GLY A 111 12.11 9.59 12.86
C GLY A 111 11.77 8.14 13.17
N ALA A 112 12.83 7.37 13.49
CA ALA A 112 12.72 5.93 13.72
C ALA A 112 11.79 5.56 14.88
N VAL A 113 11.69 6.41 15.91
CA VAL A 113 10.77 6.18 17.04
C VAL A 113 9.33 6.13 16.57
N ALA A 114 8.91 7.09 15.73
CA ALA A 114 7.55 7.11 15.21
C ALA A 114 7.30 5.99 14.21
N LEU A 115 8.30 5.61 13.39
CA LEU A 115 8.19 4.45 12.50
C LEU A 115 7.97 3.16 13.30
N LEU A 116 8.76 2.92 14.35
CA LEU A 116 8.62 1.74 15.20
C LEU A 116 7.27 1.72 15.93
N ASP A 117 6.81 2.87 16.44
CA ASP A 117 5.44 2.99 16.98
C ASP A 117 4.38 2.64 15.94
N THR A 118 4.57 3.09 14.69
CA THR A 118 3.63 2.80 13.59
C THR A 118 3.54 1.29 13.36
N LEU A 119 4.67 0.60 13.29
CA LEU A 119 4.72 -0.86 13.14
C LEU A 119 4.01 -1.56 14.32
N ASP A 120 4.27 -1.12 15.55
CA ASP A 120 3.65 -1.69 16.76
C ASP A 120 2.14 -1.46 16.80
N HIS A 121 1.67 -0.27 16.41
CA HIS A 121 0.24 0.07 16.39
C HIS A 121 -0.52 -0.76 15.35
N LEU A 122 0.03 -0.91 14.14
CA LEU A 122 -0.56 -1.71 13.07
C LEU A 122 -0.57 -3.20 13.43
N SER A 123 0.53 -3.71 14.02
CA SER A 123 0.62 -5.10 14.44
C SER A 123 -0.40 -5.47 15.53
N ARG A 124 -0.83 -4.54 16.38
CA ARG A 124 -1.82 -4.80 17.45
C ARG A 124 -3.25 -4.94 16.94
N VAL A 125 -3.50 -4.50 15.71
CA VAL A 125 -4.80 -4.58 15.04
C VAL A 125 -4.72 -5.51 13.81
N ASP A 126 -3.70 -6.37 13.78
CA ASP A 126 -3.47 -7.41 12.77
C ASP A 126 -3.27 -6.90 11.33
N ILE A 127 -2.96 -5.61 11.14
CA ILE A 127 -2.62 -5.05 9.84
C ILE A 127 -1.17 -5.41 9.50
N GLN A 128 -0.98 -6.07 8.35
CA GLN A 128 0.35 -6.41 7.85
C GLN A 128 1.05 -5.18 7.27
N VAL A 129 2.38 -5.18 7.32
CA VAL A 129 3.20 -4.07 6.81
C VAL A 129 4.22 -4.58 5.82
N ALA A 130 4.27 -3.92 4.65
CA ALA A 130 5.31 -4.11 3.66
C ALA A 130 6.17 -2.85 3.50
N GLY A 131 7.43 -3.04 3.12
CA GLY A 131 8.30 -1.95 2.65
C GLY A 131 8.94 -1.08 3.74
N ALA A 132 8.68 -1.35 5.02
CA ALA A 132 9.41 -0.75 6.14
C ALA A 132 9.60 -1.75 7.27
N GLY A 133 10.60 -1.51 8.12
CA GLY A 133 10.89 -2.41 9.23
C GLY A 133 11.88 -1.82 10.22
N GLY A 134 12.09 -2.54 11.33
CA GLY A 134 13.12 -2.21 12.32
C GLY A 134 14.55 -2.39 11.80
N ASP A 135 14.71 -3.08 10.68
CA ASP A 135 15.97 -3.34 9.99
C ASP A 135 15.73 -3.59 8.48
N ILE A 136 16.82 -3.72 7.73
CA ILE A 136 16.79 -3.93 6.28
C ILE A 136 16.18 -5.28 5.86
N ALA A 137 16.29 -6.32 6.70
CA ALA A 137 15.74 -7.63 6.38
C ALA A 137 14.21 -7.60 6.47
N ARG A 138 13.67 -6.93 7.49
CA ARG A 138 12.23 -6.68 7.65
C ARG A 138 11.70 -5.72 6.60
N ALA A 139 12.39 -4.61 6.34
CA ALA A 139 11.95 -3.65 5.33
C ALA A 139 11.81 -4.27 3.94
N ARG A 140 12.73 -5.18 3.56
CA ARG A 140 12.73 -5.87 2.26
C ARG A 140 11.88 -7.15 2.23
N ALA A 141 11.34 -7.59 3.35
CA ALA A 141 10.50 -8.78 3.39
C ALA A 141 9.11 -8.47 2.82
N PRO A 142 8.51 -9.39 2.05
CA PRO A 142 7.10 -9.25 1.68
C PRO A 142 6.22 -9.49 2.91
N ALA A 143 5.12 -8.74 3.02
CA ALA A 143 3.99 -9.12 3.84
C ALA A 143 3.22 -10.26 3.14
N LEU A 144 2.72 -11.24 3.90
CA LEU A 144 1.85 -12.28 3.40
C LEU A 144 0.48 -12.11 4.03
N ILE A 145 -0.55 -11.90 3.20
CA ILE A 145 -1.94 -11.86 3.62
C ILE A 145 -2.71 -12.98 2.91
N GLU A 146 -3.75 -13.48 3.56
CA GLU A 146 -4.50 -14.64 3.09
C GLU A 146 -6.00 -14.41 3.22
N CYS A 147 -6.74 -14.89 2.21
CA CYS A 147 -8.20 -14.98 2.27
C CYS A 147 -8.65 -16.28 1.58
N ASP A 148 -9.48 -17.08 2.25
CA ASP A 148 -10.01 -18.36 1.79
C ASP A 148 -8.95 -19.31 1.19
N GLY A 149 -7.74 -19.28 1.74
CA GLY A 149 -6.56 -20.03 1.34
C GLY A 149 -5.88 -19.54 0.06
N PHE A 150 -6.21 -18.34 -0.43
CA PHE A 150 -5.44 -17.61 -1.43
C PHE A 150 -4.40 -16.75 -0.73
N GLN A 151 -3.12 -16.95 -1.05
CA GLN A 151 -2.00 -16.22 -0.46
C GLN A 151 -1.55 -15.08 -1.38
N LEU A 152 -1.53 -13.85 -0.87
CA LEU A 152 -1.02 -12.68 -1.56
C LEU A 152 0.27 -12.18 -0.87
N ALA A 153 1.36 -12.11 -1.63
CA ALA A 153 2.58 -11.45 -1.18
C ALA A 153 2.58 -9.98 -1.58
N VAL A 154 2.70 -9.08 -0.61
CA VAL A 154 2.79 -7.63 -0.83
C VAL A 154 4.21 -7.17 -0.54
N LEU A 155 4.84 -6.51 -1.51
CA LEU A 155 6.17 -5.93 -1.37
C LEU A 155 6.12 -4.42 -1.61
N GLY A 156 6.55 -3.63 -0.63
CA GLY A 156 6.69 -2.18 -0.76
C GLY A 156 8.13 -1.78 -1.07
N ILE A 157 8.33 -0.84 -2.00
CA ILE A 157 9.64 -0.20 -2.23
C ILE A 157 9.45 1.31 -2.44
N THR A 158 10.49 2.10 -2.23
CA THR A 158 10.48 3.51 -2.58
C THR A 158 11.78 3.97 -3.20
N ASP A 159 11.72 4.93 -4.13
CA ASP A 159 12.91 5.56 -4.71
C ASP A 159 13.30 6.89 -4.05
N HIS A 160 12.61 7.30 -2.97
CA HIS A 160 12.97 8.49 -2.20
C HIS A 160 12.29 8.57 -0.82
N PRO A 161 12.90 9.29 0.14
CA PRO A 161 14.27 9.79 0.13
C PRO A 161 15.26 8.68 0.53
N SER A 162 16.51 8.74 0.08
CA SER A 162 17.52 7.71 0.36
C SER A 162 17.96 7.70 1.83
N GLU A 163 17.81 8.85 2.50
CA GLU A 163 18.06 9.05 3.92
C GLU A 163 17.17 8.17 4.82
N PHE A 164 16.02 7.73 4.30
CA PHE A 164 15.06 6.88 5.01
C PHE A 164 15.37 5.39 4.87
N SER A 165 16.36 5.02 4.05
CA SER A 165 16.73 3.63 3.80
C SER A 165 17.04 2.86 5.09
N ALA A 166 16.45 1.68 5.26
CA ALA A 166 16.77 0.80 6.37
C ALA A 166 18.23 0.33 6.32
N GLY A 167 18.79 0.04 7.50
CA GLY A 167 20.13 -0.55 7.66
C GLY A 167 20.05 -1.86 8.44
N ALA A 168 21.18 -2.54 8.65
CA ALA A 168 21.23 -3.78 9.42
C ALA A 168 20.67 -3.61 10.85
N ASP A 169 20.99 -2.50 11.50
CA ASP A 169 20.52 -2.14 12.85
C ASP A 169 19.79 -0.79 12.86
N ARG A 170 19.17 -0.42 11.73
CA ARG A 170 18.51 0.87 11.56
C ARG A 170 17.13 0.69 10.93
N ALA A 171 16.10 1.10 11.65
CA ALA A 171 14.75 1.15 11.14
C ALA A 171 14.64 2.09 9.94
N GLY A 172 13.84 1.71 8.96
CA GLY A 172 13.68 2.49 7.73
C GLY A 172 12.83 1.80 6.69
N VAL A 173 12.92 2.30 5.47
CA VAL A 173 12.17 1.80 4.30
C VAL A 173 13.03 0.98 3.35
N ALA A 174 12.39 0.15 2.53
CA ALA A 174 13.01 -0.57 1.43
C ALA A 174 13.30 0.38 0.25
N PHE A 175 14.40 1.13 0.38
CA PHE A 175 14.85 2.05 -0.65
C PHE A 175 15.46 1.32 -1.86
N VAL A 176 15.14 1.81 -3.07
CA VAL A 176 15.69 1.39 -4.36
C VAL A 176 15.96 2.64 -5.21
N ASP A 177 17.19 2.81 -5.69
CA ASP A 177 17.53 3.95 -6.56
C ASP A 177 17.07 3.75 -8.01
N LEU A 178 15.75 3.84 -8.23
CA LEU A 178 15.15 3.68 -9.55
C LEU A 178 15.49 4.83 -10.51
N ARG A 179 15.88 6.00 -9.99
CA ARG A 179 16.19 7.19 -10.80
C ARG A 179 17.43 7.00 -11.64
N ASN A 180 18.39 6.23 -11.14
CA ASN A 180 19.60 5.83 -11.87
C ASN A 180 19.39 4.57 -12.73
N GLY A 181 18.17 4.03 -12.78
CA GLY A 181 17.78 2.93 -13.67
C GLY A 181 18.23 1.54 -13.22
N GLU A 182 18.77 1.40 -12.00
CA GLU A 182 19.24 0.12 -11.48
C GLU A 182 18.15 -0.59 -10.70
N ILE A 183 17.75 -1.79 -11.17
CA ILE A 183 16.94 -2.72 -10.39
C ILE A 183 17.90 -3.63 -9.62
N PRO A 184 17.98 -3.54 -8.29
CA PRO A 184 18.97 -4.27 -7.52
C PRO A 184 18.63 -5.76 -7.45
N PRO A 185 19.63 -6.68 -7.43
CA PRO A 185 19.38 -8.12 -7.40
C PRO A 185 18.44 -8.58 -6.28
N TRP A 186 18.57 -7.99 -5.09
CA TRP A 186 17.72 -8.35 -3.94
C TRP A 186 16.23 -8.19 -4.24
N LEU A 187 15.83 -7.19 -5.04
CA LEU A 187 14.43 -6.95 -5.37
C LEU A 187 13.90 -8.06 -6.28
N LEU A 188 14.70 -8.44 -7.29
CA LEU A 188 14.35 -9.55 -8.18
C LEU A 188 14.30 -10.89 -7.43
N ASP A 189 15.24 -11.12 -6.52
CA ASP A 189 15.28 -12.33 -5.69
C ASP A 189 14.08 -12.40 -4.72
N THR A 190 13.70 -11.28 -4.10
CA THR A 190 12.51 -11.20 -3.24
C THR A 190 11.24 -11.45 -4.05
N LEU A 191 11.10 -10.85 -5.24
CA LEU A 191 9.94 -11.09 -6.10
C LEU A 191 9.88 -12.56 -6.55
N ALA A 192 11.01 -13.14 -6.97
CA ALA A 192 11.08 -14.54 -7.39
C ALA A 192 10.75 -15.51 -6.25
N SER A 193 11.29 -15.29 -5.05
CA SER A 193 10.99 -16.13 -3.88
C SER A 193 9.54 -15.97 -3.39
N SER A 194 8.95 -14.77 -3.52
CA SER A 194 7.54 -14.53 -3.19
C SER A 194 6.60 -15.34 -4.07
N ARG A 195 6.91 -15.49 -5.37
CA ARG A 195 6.14 -16.34 -6.31
C ARG A 195 6.15 -17.83 -5.96
N ASN A 196 7.08 -18.29 -5.12
CA ASN A 196 7.11 -19.67 -4.64
C ASN A 196 6.30 -19.87 -3.36
N ARG A 197 5.87 -18.78 -2.71
CA ARG A 197 5.21 -18.78 -1.40
C ARG A 197 3.78 -18.23 -1.42
N ALA A 198 3.38 -17.60 -2.51
CA ALA A 198 2.10 -16.95 -2.68
C ALA A 198 1.52 -17.22 -4.07
N ASP A 199 0.19 -17.18 -4.17
CA ASP A 199 -0.54 -17.34 -5.43
C ASP A 199 -0.41 -16.10 -6.32
N ALA A 200 -0.22 -14.92 -5.71
CA ALA A 200 0.05 -13.66 -6.40
C ALA A 200 1.08 -12.80 -5.66
N VAL A 201 1.75 -11.94 -6.42
CA VAL A 201 2.70 -10.94 -5.89
C VAL A 201 2.26 -9.54 -6.31
N LEU A 202 1.93 -8.72 -5.33
CA LEU A 202 1.65 -7.29 -5.47
C LEU A 202 2.92 -6.50 -5.12
N LEU A 203 3.44 -5.73 -6.08
CA LEU A 203 4.52 -4.77 -5.85
C LEU A 203 3.93 -3.37 -5.72
N CYS A 204 4.22 -2.68 -4.63
CA CYS A 204 3.76 -1.33 -4.32
C CYS A 204 4.95 -0.35 -4.30
N PRO A 205 5.38 0.18 -5.47
CA PRO A 205 6.44 1.16 -5.53
C PRO A 205 5.92 2.58 -5.28
N HIS A 206 6.53 3.29 -4.34
CA HIS A 206 6.38 4.73 -4.18
C HIS A 206 7.50 5.43 -4.94
N TRP A 207 7.22 5.88 -6.16
CA TRP A 207 8.24 6.22 -7.17
C TRP A 207 8.02 7.58 -7.84
N GLY A 208 9.10 8.20 -8.33
CA GLY A 208 8.99 9.48 -9.03
C GLY A 208 8.46 10.63 -8.15
N PRO A 209 8.31 11.82 -8.74
CA PRO A 209 7.97 13.03 -7.98
C PRO A 209 6.47 13.17 -7.73
N ASN A 210 6.11 13.79 -6.59
CA ASN A 210 4.74 14.18 -6.30
C ASN A 210 4.18 15.17 -7.34
N LEU A 211 2.87 15.12 -7.59
CA LEU A 211 2.11 16.06 -8.45
C LEU A 211 2.56 16.16 -9.91
N THR A 212 3.25 15.14 -10.43
CA THR A 212 3.53 15.05 -11.87
C THR A 212 2.30 14.53 -12.64
N ALA A 213 2.05 15.08 -13.83
CA ALA A 213 0.87 14.73 -14.63
C ALA A 213 0.98 13.37 -15.34
N ARG A 214 2.20 12.82 -15.50
CA ARG A 214 2.46 11.56 -16.20
C ARG A 214 3.66 10.83 -15.58
N PRO A 215 3.73 9.49 -15.72
CA PRO A 215 4.88 8.70 -15.29
C PRO A 215 6.16 9.19 -15.97
N PRO A 216 7.20 9.59 -15.22
CA PRO A 216 8.51 9.92 -15.77
C PRO A 216 9.16 8.72 -16.48
N ALA A 217 10.18 9.00 -17.30
CA ALA A 217 10.89 7.96 -18.07
C ALA A 217 11.49 6.86 -17.18
N HIS A 218 12.12 7.22 -16.04
CA HIS A 218 12.71 6.22 -15.12
C HIS A 218 11.65 5.32 -14.48
N VAL A 219 10.46 5.86 -14.15
CA VAL A 219 9.32 5.06 -13.65
C VAL A 219 8.87 4.06 -14.71
N ARG A 220 8.71 4.49 -15.97
CA ARG A 220 8.33 3.61 -17.08
C ARG A 220 9.38 2.53 -17.35
N GLN A 221 10.66 2.88 -17.27
CA GLN A 221 11.76 1.95 -17.44
C GLN A 221 11.82 0.92 -16.30
N ALA A 222 11.63 1.34 -15.05
CA ALA A 222 11.56 0.42 -13.92
C ALA A 222 10.34 -0.53 -14.06
N ALA A 223 9.18 0.03 -14.42
CA ALA A 223 7.95 -0.74 -14.61
C ALA A 223 8.08 -1.79 -15.73
N SER A 224 8.74 -1.48 -16.85
CA SER A 224 8.90 -2.44 -17.96
C SER A 224 9.72 -3.67 -17.59
N VAL A 225 10.62 -3.56 -16.62
CA VAL A 225 11.37 -4.69 -16.05
C VAL A 225 10.54 -5.39 -14.98
N LEU A 226 10.07 -4.66 -13.97
CA LEU A 226 9.44 -5.22 -12.78
C LEU A 226 8.13 -5.95 -13.08
N ARG A 227 7.40 -5.55 -14.12
CA ARG A 227 6.11 -6.15 -14.49
C ARG A 227 6.20 -7.63 -14.85
N GLU A 228 7.37 -8.09 -15.29
CA GLU A 228 7.62 -9.50 -15.62
C GLU A 228 7.82 -10.36 -14.34
N HIS A 229 8.10 -9.70 -13.21
CA HIS A 229 8.41 -10.34 -11.93
C HIS A 229 7.28 -10.28 -10.90
N ALA A 230 6.32 -9.35 -11.04
CA ALA A 230 5.16 -9.21 -10.18
C ALA A 230 3.86 -9.64 -10.90
N THR A 231 2.84 -10.09 -10.15
CA THR A 231 1.50 -10.33 -10.69
C THR A 231 0.83 -9.00 -11.02
N LEU A 232 0.94 -8.02 -10.12
CA LEU A 232 0.40 -6.67 -10.27
C LEU A 232 1.38 -5.66 -9.68
N ILE A 233 1.50 -4.49 -10.30
CA ILE A 233 2.21 -3.34 -9.75
C ILE A 233 1.21 -2.21 -9.48
N ALA A 234 1.21 -1.69 -8.25
CA ALA A 234 0.36 -0.60 -7.79
C ALA A 234 1.21 0.56 -7.28
N GLY A 235 1.48 1.52 -8.16
CA GLY A 235 2.34 2.66 -7.87
C GLY A 235 1.67 3.76 -7.03
N HIS A 236 2.52 4.54 -6.37
CA HIS A 236 2.19 5.65 -5.46
C HIS A 236 3.18 6.81 -5.67
N SER A 237 2.93 7.94 -4.97
CA SER A 237 3.73 9.20 -4.91
C SER A 237 3.13 10.36 -5.70
N ALA A 238 2.63 10.15 -6.91
CA ALA A 238 2.26 11.27 -7.76
C ALA A 238 1.01 12.02 -7.27
N HIS A 239 0.22 11.44 -6.36
CA HIS A 239 -1.08 11.94 -5.91
C HIS A 239 -2.07 12.18 -7.07
N VAL A 240 -1.81 11.58 -8.23
CA VAL A 240 -2.58 11.75 -9.46
C VAL A 240 -2.59 10.42 -10.19
N PHE A 241 -3.77 9.89 -10.50
CA PHE A 241 -3.86 8.63 -11.23
C PHE A 241 -3.18 8.70 -12.60
N HIS A 242 -2.21 7.82 -12.82
CA HIS A 242 -1.37 7.82 -14.03
C HIS A 242 -1.79 6.81 -15.10
N GLY A 243 -2.90 6.12 -14.90
CA GLY A 243 -3.40 5.13 -15.85
C GLY A 243 -2.81 3.74 -15.64
N VAL A 244 -3.27 2.81 -16.48
CA VAL A 244 -2.93 1.39 -16.45
C VAL A 244 -2.29 0.99 -17.77
N GLU A 245 -1.23 0.19 -17.69
CA GLU A 245 -0.59 -0.42 -18.85
C GLU A 245 -0.16 -1.86 -18.48
N HIS A 246 -0.65 -2.86 -19.20
CA HIS A 246 -0.48 -4.28 -18.82
C HIS A 246 -0.97 -4.53 -17.38
N ASN A 247 -0.13 -5.10 -16.52
CA ASN A 247 -0.35 -5.30 -15.08
C ASN A 247 0.30 -4.19 -14.22
N VAL A 248 0.45 -2.98 -14.77
CA VAL A 248 1.02 -1.83 -14.05
C VAL A 248 -0.01 -0.72 -13.91
N LEU A 249 -0.34 -0.39 -12.67
CA LEU A 249 -0.97 0.86 -12.28
C LEU A 249 0.13 1.83 -11.88
N TYR A 250 0.37 2.84 -12.70
CA TYR A 250 1.54 3.70 -12.50
C TYR A 250 1.43 4.58 -11.25
N ASP A 251 0.22 5.00 -10.90
CA ASP A 251 -0.07 5.74 -9.68
C ASP A 251 -1.56 5.63 -9.37
N LEU A 252 -1.92 5.34 -8.12
CA LEU A 252 -3.31 5.24 -7.66
C LEU A 252 -3.91 6.59 -7.24
N GLY A 253 -3.10 7.64 -7.09
CA GLY A 253 -3.52 8.91 -6.53
C GLY A 253 -3.79 8.82 -5.02
N ASP A 254 -4.75 9.59 -4.53
CA ASP A 254 -5.02 9.69 -3.10
C ASP A 254 -6.26 8.92 -2.66
N LEU A 255 -6.20 8.31 -1.48
CA LEU A 255 -7.38 7.89 -0.73
C LEU A 255 -7.94 9.05 0.09
N VAL A 256 -7.05 9.70 0.86
CA VAL A 256 -7.40 10.77 1.81
C VAL A 256 -6.19 11.67 2.07
N ASN A 257 -6.41 12.98 2.04
CA ASN A 257 -5.44 14.01 2.42
C ASN A 257 -6.13 15.34 2.76
N ASP A 258 -5.35 16.33 3.17
CA ASP A 258 -5.79 17.71 3.41
C ASP A 258 -5.29 18.73 2.38
N TYR A 259 -4.98 18.30 1.14
CA TYR A 259 -4.66 19.19 0.03
C TYR A 259 -5.93 19.89 -0.47
N THR A 260 -6.27 21.03 0.14
CA THR A 260 -7.49 21.80 -0.14
C THR A 260 -7.54 22.48 -1.53
N SER A 261 -6.48 22.39 -2.33
CA SER A 261 -6.30 23.19 -3.56
C SER A 261 -6.17 22.39 -4.86
N VAL A 262 -6.08 21.06 -4.80
CA VAL A 262 -6.00 20.19 -6.00
C VAL A 262 -7.19 19.25 -5.93
N ARG A 263 -8.15 19.37 -6.84
CA ARG A 263 -9.35 18.51 -6.88
C ARG A 263 -8.91 17.04 -6.79
N PRO A 264 -9.11 16.32 -5.67
CA PRO A 264 -8.67 14.95 -5.60
C PRO A 264 -9.77 14.12 -6.27
N SER A 265 -9.53 13.70 -7.51
CA SER A 265 -10.08 12.43 -7.96
C SER A 265 -9.52 11.38 -7.00
N ARG A 266 -10.27 11.07 -5.93
CA ARG A 266 -9.98 9.95 -5.03
C ARG A 266 -10.15 8.70 -5.87
N ASN A 267 -9.05 8.01 -6.20
CA ASN A 267 -9.14 6.77 -6.95
C ASN A 267 -8.83 5.64 -5.99
N ILE A 268 -9.88 5.03 -5.47
CA ILE A 268 -9.80 3.63 -5.11
C ILE A 268 -9.84 2.87 -6.43
N LEU A 269 -8.91 1.95 -6.61
CA LEU A 269 -8.97 1.00 -7.70
C LEU A 269 -9.30 -0.36 -7.11
N LEU A 270 -10.49 -0.87 -7.43
CA LEU A 270 -10.83 -2.25 -7.14
C LEU A 270 -10.22 -3.16 -8.22
N GLY A 271 -9.08 -3.76 -7.91
CA GLY A 271 -8.51 -4.81 -8.74
C GLY A 271 -9.22 -6.13 -8.46
N ILE A 272 -10.14 -6.55 -9.34
CA ILE A 272 -10.69 -7.90 -9.24
C ILE A 272 -9.63 -8.89 -9.76
N LEU A 273 -8.89 -9.55 -8.88
CA LEU A 273 -8.02 -10.67 -9.26
C LEU A 273 -8.87 -11.92 -9.51
N ASN A 274 -9.62 -11.87 -10.62
CA ASN A 274 -10.29 -13.04 -11.14
C ASN A 274 -9.27 -13.88 -11.91
N LYS A 275 -8.85 -14.99 -11.26
CA LYS A 275 -8.60 -16.28 -11.91
C LYS A 275 -7.69 -16.24 -13.16
N LEU A 276 -6.42 -16.67 -13.04
CA LEU A 276 -5.74 -17.66 -13.92
C LEU A 276 -4.21 -17.64 -13.74
N GLY A 277 -3.66 -18.52 -12.89
CA GLY A 277 -2.23 -18.79 -12.90
C GLY A 277 -1.34 -17.54 -12.87
N LYS A 278 -0.16 -17.61 -13.47
CA LYS A 278 0.84 -16.52 -13.47
C LYS A 278 0.44 -15.24 -14.23
N GLU A 279 -0.79 -15.10 -14.71
CA GLU A 279 -1.25 -13.96 -15.51
C GLU A 279 -2.46 -13.27 -14.86
N ALA A 280 -2.32 -12.00 -14.48
CA ALA A 280 -3.42 -11.21 -13.95
C ALA A 280 -4.42 -10.85 -15.08
N SER A 281 -5.68 -11.29 -14.97
CA SER A 281 -6.74 -10.88 -15.88
C SER A 281 -7.85 -10.11 -15.16
N GLY A 282 -8.08 -8.87 -15.57
CA GLY A 282 -9.17 -8.02 -15.07
C GLY A 282 -8.72 -6.97 -14.05
N VAL A 283 -8.62 -5.72 -14.48
CA VAL A 283 -8.53 -4.56 -13.57
C VAL A 283 -9.67 -3.63 -13.94
N THR A 284 -10.68 -3.54 -13.09
CA THR A 284 -11.84 -2.67 -13.26
C THR A 284 -11.65 -1.41 -12.43
N ARG A 285 -11.61 -0.25 -13.08
CA ARG A 285 -11.54 1.04 -12.38
C ARG A 285 -12.94 1.47 -11.96
N GLU A 286 -13.24 1.40 -10.66
CA GLU A 286 -14.41 2.06 -10.07
C GLU A 286 -13.96 3.27 -9.26
N ALA A 287 -14.15 4.47 -9.81
CA ALA A 287 -13.88 5.70 -9.08
C ALA A 287 -15.13 6.09 -8.28
N VAL A 288 -15.12 5.87 -6.95
CA VAL A 288 -16.17 6.38 -6.06
C VAL A 288 -15.78 7.79 -5.59
N ALA A 289 -16.51 8.79 -6.06
CA ALA A 289 -16.34 10.17 -5.64
C ALA A 289 -16.95 10.37 -4.25
N ALA A 290 -16.13 10.37 -3.19
CA ALA A 290 -16.60 10.72 -1.85
C ALA A 290 -16.89 12.23 -1.75
N ALA A 291 -18.09 12.57 -1.28
CA ALA A 291 -18.65 13.92 -1.30
C ALA A 291 -18.42 14.72 0.01
N ARG A 292 -18.23 16.04 -0.18
CA ARG A 292 -18.39 17.20 0.72
C ARG A 292 -17.27 17.54 1.72
N SER A 293 -16.42 18.50 1.34
CA SER A 293 -16.08 19.57 2.28
C SER A 293 -17.32 20.45 2.47
N ARG A 294 -17.77 20.65 3.72
CA ARG A 294 -18.75 21.71 4.03
C ARG A 294 -18.06 23.08 3.82
N PRO A 295 -18.82 24.13 3.44
CA PRO A 295 -18.30 25.46 3.13
C PRO A 295 -17.58 26.11 4.31
#